data_AF-A0A7C5L7J3-F1
#
_entry.id   AF-A0A7C5L7J3-F1
#
_cell.length_a   1.000
_cell.length_b   1.000
_cell.length_c   1.000
_cell.angle_alpha   90.00
_cell.angle_beta   90.00
_cell.angle_gamma   90.00
#
_symmetry.space_group_name_H-M   'P 1'
#
loop_
_entity.id
_entity.type
_entity.pdbx_description
1 polymer ?
#
loop_
_entity_poly.entity_id
_entity_poly.type
_entity_poly.pdbx_seq_one_letter_code
_entity_poly.pdbx_strand_id
1 'polypeptide(L)' 'MKVYREELKDRGILDANTGGPVAEISVGESSLRILRESGETLEIPLGTIRAKAILTRLETSTGEITAPIYV' A
#
# COMPACT_ATOMS: atom_id res chain seq x y z
N MET A 1 -11.28 -0.94 -10.84
CA MET A 1 -9.93 -1.21 -10.29
C MET A 1 -9.20 0.13 -10.17
N LYS A 2 -8.76 0.52 -8.96
CA LYS A 2 -8.04 1.77 -8.72
C LYS A 2 -6.57 1.45 -8.49
N VAL A 3 -5.67 2.14 -9.18
CA VAL A 3 -4.22 1.87 -9.13
C VAL A 3 -3.50 3.10 -8.57
N TYR A 4 -2.59 2.87 -7.63
CA TYR A 4 -1.76 3.89 -7.02
C TYR A 4 -0.29 3.53 -7.29
N ARG A 5 0.48 4.50 -7.79
CA ARG A 5 1.91 4.36 -8.14
C ARG A 5 2.70 5.54 -7.59
N GLU A 6 2.18 6.72 -7.86
CA GLU A 6 2.72 7.99 -7.37
C GLU A 6 2.29 8.20 -5.90
N GLU A 7 3.09 8.98 -5.16
CA GLU A 7 2.83 9.33 -3.75
C GLU A 7 2.85 8.16 -2.75
N LEU A 8 3.12 6.92 -3.15
CA LEU A 8 3.17 5.78 -2.21
C LEU A 8 4.25 5.95 -1.13
N LYS A 9 5.38 6.54 -1.53
CA LYS A 9 6.44 6.97 -0.62
C LYS A 9 5.96 8.04 0.36
N ASP A 10 5.29 9.07 -0.15
CA ASP A 10 4.77 10.18 0.66
C ASP A 10 3.63 9.71 1.58
N ARG A 11 2.91 8.66 1.16
CA ARG A 11 1.89 7.96 1.96
C ARG A 11 2.50 7.01 2.99
N GLY A 12 3.82 6.86 3.01
CA GLY A 12 4.55 6.00 3.94
C GLY A 12 4.16 4.52 3.81
N ILE A 13 3.81 4.04 2.63
CA ILE A 13 3.57 2.61 2.39
C ILE A 13 4.85 2.01 1.83
N LEU A 14 5.54 1.23 2.65
CA LEU A 14 6.89 0.76 2.41
C LEU A 14 6.95 -0.77 2.40
N ASP A 15 7.86 -1.32 1.63
CA ASP A 15 8.19 -2.73 1.64
C ASP A 15 8.85 -3.13 2.96
N ALA A 16 8.37 -4.20 3.59
CA ALA A 16 8.87 -4.65 4.89
C ALA A 16 10.30 -5.20 4.86
N ASN A 17 10.76 -5.69 3.71
CA ASN A 17 12.08 -6.30 3.56
C ASN A 17 13.17 -5.27 3.24
N THR A 18 12.83 -4.26 2.42
CA THR A 18 13.79 -3.27 1.94
C THR A 18 13.68 -1.92 2.65
N GLY A 19 12.54 -1.63 3.28
CA GLY A 19 12.22 -0.30 3.81
C GLY A 19 12.01 0.77 2.74
N GLY A 20 12.09 0.40 1.46
CA GLY A 20 11.81 1.27 0.31
C GLY A 20 10.31 1.37 0.02
N PRO A 21 9.87 2.33 -0.81
CA PRO A 21 8.47 2.39 -1.25
C PRO A 21 8.10 1.16 -2.08
N VAL A 22 6.83 0.76 -2.04
CA VAL A 22 6.31 -0.22 -3.00
C VAL A 22 6.08 0.44 -4.36
N ALA A 23 6.19 -0.36 -5.42
CA ALA A 23 6.11 0.13 -6.80
C ALA A 23 4.66 0.45 -7.22
N GLU A 24 3.70 -0.38 -6.80
CA GLU A 24 2.29 -0.19 -7.15
C GLU A 24 1.36 -0.81 -6.10
N ILE A 25 0.21 -0.17 -5.86
CA ILE A 25 -0.91 -0.78 -5.15
C ILE A 25 -2.15 -0.72 -6.04
N SER A 26 -2.72 -1.87 -6.33
CA SER A 26 -3.93 -2.06 -7.10
C SER A 26 -5.08 -2.53 -6.19
N VAL A 27 -6.17 -1.77 -6.17
CA VAL A 27 -7.40 -2.08 -5.42
C VAL A 27 -8.39 -2.77 -6.34
N GLY A 28 -8.55 -4.09 -6.13
CA GLY A 28 -9.56 -4.93 -6.79
C GLY A 28 -10.87 -5.01 -6.00
N GLU A 29 -11.79 -5.86 -6.45
CA GLU A 29 -13.09 -6.05 -5.79
C GLU A 29 -13.00 -6.86 -4.48
N SER A 30 -12.02 -7.76 -4.38
CA SER A 30 -11.90 -8.68 -3.23
C SER A 30 -10.56 -8.58 -2.49
N SER A 31 -9.52 -8.09 -3.16
CA SER A 31 -8.16 -7.99 -2.63
C SER A 31 -7.47 -6.69 -3.03
N LEU A 32 -6.51 -6.28 -2.20
CA LEU A 32 -5.42 -5.38 -2.57
C LEU A 32 -4.29 -6.22 -3.15
N ARG A 33 -3.75 -5.77 -4.28
CA ARG A 33 -2.53 -6.29 -4.87
C ARG A 33 -1.43 -5.25 -4.73
N ILE A 34 -0.31 -5.64 -4.16
CA ILE A 34 0.85 -4.78 -3.92
C ILE A 34 2.01 -5.32 -4.73
N LEU A 35 2.55 -4.52 -5.65
CA LEU A 35 3.76 -4.82 -6.38
C LEU A 35 4.94 -4.15 -5.67
N ARG A 36 5.92 -4.96 -5.27
CA ARG A 36 7.19 -4.49 -4.70
C ARG A 36 8.15 -4.09 -5.81
N GLU A 37 9.13 -3.25 -5.48
CA GLU A 37 10.23 -2.90 -6.41
C GLU A 37 11.02 -4.13 -6.87
N SER A 38 11.06 -5.19 -6.05
CA SER A 38 11.69 -6.48 -6.42
C SER A 38 10.94 -7.23 -7.54
N GLY A 39 9.71 -6.81 -7.88
CA GLY A 39 8.81 -7.53 -8.79
C GLY A 39 7.91 -8.55 -8.09
N GLU A 40 8.11 -8.79 -6.79
CA GLU A 40 7.20 -9.63 -6.01
C GLU A 40 5.83 -8.99 -5.86
N THR A 41 4.79 -9.82 -5.92
CA THR A 41 3.42 -9.39 -5.69
C THR A 41 2.90 -9.97 -4.38
N LEU A 42 2.32 -9.12 -3.53
CA LEU A 42 1.57 -9.53 -2.35
C LEU A 42 0.07 -9.25 -2.56
N GLU A 43 -0.77 -10.25 -2.32
CA GLU A 43 -2.23 -10.08 -2.30
C GLU A 43 -2.76 -10.12 -0.87
N ILE A 44 -3.57 -9.13 -0.52
CA ILE A 44 -4.15 -8.97 0.81
C ILE A 44 -5.68 -8.88 0.66
N PRO A 45 -6.46 -9.81 1.25
CA PRO A 45 -7.91 -9.73 1.22
C PRO A 45 -8.44 -8.46 1.91
N LEU A 46 -9.43 -7.81 1.31
CA LEU A 46 -10.00 -6.55 1.81
C LEU A 46 -10.62 -6.65 3.21
N GLY A 47 -11.03 -7.85 3.63
CA GLY A 47 -11.58 -8.10 4.96
C GLY A 47 -10.57 -7.98 6.10
N THR A 48 -9.27 -7.95 5.79
CA THR A 48 -8.21 -7.90 6.82
C THR A 48 -8.01 -6.50 7.38
N ILE A 49 -7.57 -6.42 8.65
CA ILE A 49 -7.19 -5.15 9.29
C ILE A 49 -6.09 -4.45 8.49
N ARG A 50 -5.13 -5.23 7.96
CA ARG A 50 -4.02 -4.72 7.15
C ARG A 50 -4.51 -4.04 5.88
N ALA A 51 -5.45 -4.66 5.15
CA ALA A 51 -6.01 -4.05 3.95
C ALA A 51 -6.77 -2.76 4.25
N LYS A 52 -7.56 -2.73 5.33
CA LYS A 52 -8.27 -1.52 5.77
C LYS A 52 -7.31 -0.38 6.09
N ALA A 53 -6.22 -0.65 6.81
CA ALA A 53 -5.22 0.36 7.14
C ALA A 53 -4.55 0.96 5.89
N ILE A 54 -4.23 0.12 4.91
CA ILE A 54 -3.65 0.54 3.63
C ILE A 54 -4.65 1.39 2.85
N LEU A 55 -5.91 0.97 2.75
CA LEU A 55 -6.96 1.74 2.07
C LEU A 55 -7.15 3.11 2.69
N THR A 56 -7.32 3.17 4.02
CA THR A 56 -7.44 4.46 4.73
C THR A 56 -6.25 5.35 4.42
N ARG A 57 -5.03 4.80 4.39
CA ARG A 57 -3.82 5.57 4.06
C ARG A 57 -3.81 6.09 2.62
N LEU A 58 -4.29 5.30 1.67
CA LEU A 58 -4.42 5.69 0.26
C LEU A 58 -5.48 6.79 0.05
N GLU A 59 -6.44 6.92 0.98
CA GLU A 59 -7.51 7.90 0.93
C GLU A 59 -7.24 9.15 1.78
N THR A 60 -6.37 9.05 2.78
CA THR A 60 -6.01 10.16 3.68
C THR A 60 -4.99 11.09 3.01
N SER A 61 -5.00 12.39 3.36
CA SER A 61 -4.01 13.34 2.87
C SER A 61 -2.63 13.09 3.49
N THR A 62 -1.56 13.31 2.72
CA THR A 62 -0.17 13.04 3.11
C THR A 62 0.30 13.78 4.36
N GLY A 63 -0.39 14.85 4.77
CA GLY A 63 -0.07 15.63 5.98
C GLY A 63 -0.45 14.99 7.32
N GLU A 64 -1.21 13.90 7.35
CA GLU A 64 -1.71 13.27 8.59
C GLU A 64 -0.98 11.96 8.96
N ILE A 65 0.18 11.71 8.34
CA ILE A 65 0.87 10.43 8.44
C ILE A 65 1.84 10.41 9.61
N THR A 66 1.53 9.58 10.62
CA THR A 66 2.32 9.47 11.85
C THR A 66 3.30 8.28 11.86
N ALA A 67 3.02 7.22 11.10
CA ALA A 67 3.90 6.04 11.00
C ALA A 67 3.80 5.32 9.64
N PRO A 68 4.91 4.79 9.10
CA PRO A 68 4.87 4.02 7.86
C PRO A 68 4.15 2.68 8.04
N ILE A 69 3.44 2.25 7.00
CA ILE A 69 2.84 0.92 6.89
C ILE A 69 3.82 0.05 6.12
N TYR A 70 4.33 -0.99 6.77
CA TYR A 70 5.19 -1.98 6.13
C TYR A 70 4.36 -3.12 5.53
N VAL A 71 4.58 -3.41 4.25
CA VAL A 71 3.85 -4.42 3.46
C VAL A 71 4.71 -5.61 3.05
#